data_AF-A0A2A9FUQ6-F1
#
_entry.id   AF-A0A2A9FUQ6-F1
#
_cell.length_a   1.000
_cell.length_b   1.000
_cell.length_c   1.000
_cell.angle_alpha   90.00
_cell.angle_beta   90.00
_cell.angle_gamma   90.00
#
_symmetry.space_group_name_H-M   'P 1'
#
loop_
_entity.id
_entity.type
_entity.pdbx_description
1 polymer ?
#
loop_
_entity_poly.entity_id
_entity_poly.type
_entity_poly.pdbx_seq_one_letter_code
_entity_poly.pdbx_strand_id
1 'polypeptide(L)'
;MTNKRRYSPEFRLEAAQFVVDQGYTLKGGLRCHEHCKSTMEYSVRRLRSERAGSRPKGEALTSEQHEIQELKRRLRRTNEAAQSGLDRRYYCYLERSTLAYLAFRHSGGLPPNVAELTYWNAQKMVA
;
A
#
# COMPACT_ATOMS: atom_id res chain seq x y z
N MET A 1 20.80 -31.00 -0.72
CA MET A 1 19.83 -29.89 -0.68
C MET A 1 18.98 -30.06 0.58
N THR A 2 19.05 -29.16 1.56
CA THR A 2 18.24 -29.27 2.77
C THR A 2 16.79 -28.88 2.45
N ASN A 3 15.89 -29.87 2.43
CA ASN A 3 14.46 -29.63 2.25
C ASN A 3 13.92 -28.97 3.53
N LYS A 4 13.87 -27.64 3.53
CA LYS A 4 13.29 -26.87 4.64
C LYS A 4 11.77 -26.99 4.55
N ARG A 5 11.18 -27.84 5.39
CA ARG A 5 9.72 -27.95 5.56
C ARG A 5 9.14 -26.53 5.79
N ARG A 6 8.24 -26.10 4.92
CA ARG A 6 7.51 -24.82 5.05
C ARG A 6 6.14 -25.12 5.65
N TYR A 7 5.80 -24.42 6.72
CA TYR A 7 4.49 -24.53 7.36
C TYR A 7 3.48 -23.59 6.71
N SER A 8 2.19 -23.93 6.83
CA SER A 8 1.10 -23.08 6.36
C SER A 8 1.08 -21.75 7.11
N PRO A 9 0.57 -20.66 6.47
CA PRO A 9 0.37 -19.38 7.14
C PRO A 9 -0.54 -19.49 8.37
N GLU A 10 -1.61 -20.28 8.29
CA GLU A 10 -2.55 -20.48 9.40
C GLU A 10 -1.87 -21.07 10.63
N PHE A 11 -1.06 -22.11 10.44
CA PHE A 11 -0.31 -22.72 11.53
C PHE A 11 0.64 -21.71 12.20
N ARG A 12 1.29 -20.85 11.41
CA ARG A 12 2.18 -19.80 11.94
C ARG A 12 1.42 -18.78 12.79
N LEU A 13 0.17 -18.48 12.42
CA LEU A 13 -0.70 -17.55 13.13
C LEU A 13 -1.18 -18.15 14.45
N GLU A 14 -1.74 -19.36 14.42
CA GLU A 14 -2.23 -20.07 15.61
C GLU A 14 -1.14 -20.21 16.67
N ALA A 15 0.05 -20.65 16.25
CA ALA A 15 1.19 -20.81 17.16
C ALA A 15 1.69 -19.47 17.71
N ALA A 16 1.66 -18.40 16.91
CA ALA A 16 2.03 -17.07 17.38
C ALA A 16 1.01 -16.50 18.37
N GLN A 17 -0.29 -16.70 18.11
CA GLN A 17 -1.37 -16.32 19.02
C GLN A 17 -1.25 -17.06 20.35
N PHE A 18 -1.03 -18.38 20.32
CA PHE A 18 -0.82 -19.18 21.52
C PHE A 18 0.28 -18.60 22.43
N VAL A 19 1.42 -18.20 21.85
CA VAL A 19 2.54 -17.62 22.60
C VAL A 19 2.23 -16.21 23.13
N VAL A 20 1.53 -15.38 22.35
CA VAL A 20 1.23 -13.99 22.75
C VAL A 20 0.11 -13.94 23.78
N ASP A 21 -0.95 -14.72 23.59
CA ASP A 21 -2.20 -14.63 24.36
C ASP A 21 -2.15 -15.47 25.63
N GLN A 22 -1.56 -16.67 25.57
CA GLN A 22 -1.49 -17.58 26.72
C GLN A 22 -0.18 -17.45 27.51
N GLY A 23 0.73 -16.58 27.10
CA GLY A 23 1.93 -16.22 27.86
C GLY A 23 2.97 -17.35 28.01
N TYR A 24 2.86 -18.44 27.24
CA TYR A 24 3.83 -19.54 27.31
C TYR A 24 5.22 -19.11 26.83
N THR A 25 6.25 -19.60 27.51
CA THR A 25 7.63 -19.49 27.04
C THR A 25 7.77 -20.26 25.72
N LEU A 26 8.45 -19.67 24.72
CA LEU A 26 8.70 -20.28 23.40
C LEU A 26 9.25 -21.73 23.47
N LYS A 27 9.97 -22.07 24.55
CA LYS A 27 10.50 -23.41 24.81
C LYS A 27 9.51 -24.38 25.48
N GLY A 28 8.55 -23.86 26.25
CA GLY A 28 7.63 -24.63 27.08
C GLY A 28 6.28 -24.91 26.39
N GLY A 29 5.74 -23.93 25.68
CA GLY A 29 4.43 -24.04 25.01
C GLY A 29 4.47 -24.76 23.65
N LEU A 30 5.65 -24.93 23.06
CA LEU A 30 5.84 -25.46 21.70
C LEU A 30 6.82 -26.65 21.67
N ARG A 31 6.78 -27.54 22.68
CA ARG A 31 7.50 -28.83 22.62
C ARG A 31 7.14 -29.68 21.40
N CYS A 32 6.07 -29.34 20.66
CA CYS A 32 5.37 -30.27 19.79
C CYS A 32 5.55 -30.09 18.28
N HIS A 33 6.28 -29.10 17.75
CA HIS A 33 6.51 -29.05 16.31
C HIS A 33 7.91 -28.55 16.00
N GLU A 34 8.61 -29.24 15.09
CA GLU A 34 9.99 -29.04 14.58
C GLU A 34 10.29 -27.64 13.98
N HIS A 35 9.58 -26.60 14.39
CA HIS A 35 9.84 -25.22 14.05
C HIS A 35 11.19 -24.82 14.62
N CYS A 36 12.08 -24.37 13.73
CA CYS A 36 13.26 -23.66 14.16
C CYS A 36 12.81 -22.46 15.00
N LYS A 37 13.28 -22.38 16.25
CA LYS A 37 13.00 -21.32 17.22
C LYS A 37 12.94 -19.92 16.61
N SER A 38 13.85 -19.62 15.68
CA SER A 38 13.94 -18.33 14.97
C SER A 38 12.72 -17.99 14.10
N THR A 39 12.11 -18.97 13.43
CA THR A 39 10.90 -18.76 12.63
C THR A 39 9.72 -18.38 13.52
N MET A 40 9.59 -19.03 14.68
CA MET A 40 8.51 -18.73 15.62
C MET A 40 8.70 -17.37 16.29
N GLU A 41 9.92 -17.05 16.71
CA GLU A 41 10.27 -15.73 17.25
C GLU A 41 9.92 -14.62 16.25
N TYR A 42 10.19 -14.84 14.96
CA TYR A 42 9.82 -13.92 13.90
C TYR A 42 8.30 -13.73 13.79
N SER A 43 7.52 -14.81 13.76
CA SER A 43 6.06 -14.76 13.68
C SER A 43 5.46 -14.05 14.89
N VAL A 44 5.94 -14.34 16.10
CA VAL A 44 5.49 -13.68 17.34
C VAL A 44 5.81 -12.20 17.33
N ARG A 45 7.04 -11.81 16.96
CA ARG A 45 7.42 -10.40 16.85
C ARG A 45 6.56 -9.66 15.84
N ARG A 46 6.28 -10.30 14.69
CA ARG A 46 5.41 -9.74 13.65
C ARG A 46 3.97 -9.57 14.15
N LEU A 47 3.39 -10.57 14.80
CA LEU A 47 2.03 -10.49 15.35
C LEU A 47 1.90 -9.36 16.38
N ARG A 48 2.92 -9.17 17.23
CA ARG A 48 2.98 -8.02 18.16
C ARG A 48 3.02 -6.68 17.43
N SER A 49 3.83 -6.56 16.39
CA SER A 49 3.86 -5.35 15.55
C SER A 49 2.52 -5.08 14.87
N GLU A 50 1.87 -6.10 14.31
CA GLU A 50 0.56 -5.97 13.67
C GLU A 50 -0.51 -5.51 14.66
N ARG A 51 -0.55 -6.10 15.87
CA ARG A 51 -1.47 -5.66 16.94
C ARG A 51 -1.18 -4.25 17.47
N ALA A 52 0.07 -3.80 17.39
CA ALA A 52 0.42 -2.41 17.67
C ALA A 52 0.06 -1.44 16.52
N GLY A 53 -0.61 -1.93 15.46
CA GLY A 53 -1.01 -1.13 14.30
C GLY A 53 0.10 -0.89 13.28
N SER A 54 1.26 -1.52 13.44
CA SER A 54 2.36 -1.39 12.47
C SER A 54 2.07 -2.22 11.23
N ARG A 55 2.14 -1.57 10.06
CA ARG A 55 1.98 -2.23 8.77
C ARG A 55 3.13 -3.22 8.52
N PRO A 56 2.85 -4.50 8.22
CA PRO A 56 3.90 -5.45 7.85
C PRO A 56 4.51 -5.09 6.49
N LYS A 57 5.84 -5.14 6.38
CA LYS A 57 6.60 -4.90 5.13
C LYS A 57 6.52 -6.06 4.13
N GLY A 58 5.99 -7.22 4.54
CA GLY A 58 5.84 -8.42 3.71
C GLY A 58 4.45 -9.02 3.84
N GLU A 59 4.34 -10.33 3.60
CA GLU A 59 3.09 -11.09 3.82
C GLU A 59 2.57 -10.84 5.24
N ALA A 60 1.34 -10.36 5.37
CA ALA A 60 0.71 -10.15 6.67
C ALA A 60 0.41 -11.49 7.34
N LEU A 61 0.52 -11.55 8.67
CA LEU A 61 0.18 -12.76 9.42
C LEU A 61 -1.32 -12.86 9.69
N THR A 62 -1.96 -11.72 9.97
CA THR A 62 -3.40 -11.62 10.23
C THR A 62 -4.18 -11.37 8.94
N SER A 63 -5.37 -11.97 8.83
CA SER A 63 -6.30 -11.79 7.70
C SER A 63 -6.69 -10.32 7.51
N GLU A 64 -6.94 -9.61 8.61
CA GLU A 64 -7.24 -8.18 8.61
C GLU A 64 -6.11 -7.36 7.95
N GLN A 65 -4.85 -7.59 8.35
CA GLN A 65 -3.72 -6.89 7.75
C GLN A 65 -3.49 -7.29 6.29
N HIS A 66 -3.84 -8.52 5.91
CA HIS A 66 -3.82 -8.94 4.52
C HIS A 66 -4.84 -8.13 3.69
N GLU A 67 -6.08 -8.03 4.17
CA GLU A 67 -7.13 -7.24 3.52
C GLU A 67 -6.74 -5.75 3.42
N ILE A 68 -6.19 -5.17 4.49
CA ILE A 68 -5.68 -3.78 4.47
C ILE A 68 -4.61 -3.60 3.39
N GLN A 69 -3.70 -4.56 3.23
CA GLN A 69 -2.69 -4.49 2.17
C GLN A 69 -3.31 -4.57 0.78
N GLU A 70 -4.27 -5.47 0.57
CA GLU A 70 -4.95 -5.65 -0.71
C GLU A 70 -5.74 -4.40 -1.09
N LEU A 71 -6.53 -3.85 -0.17
CA LEU A 71 -7.28 -2.62 -0.36
C LEU A 71 -6.36 -1.45 -0.71
N LYS A 72 -5.21 -1.32 -0.01
CA LYS A 72 -4.22 -0.28 -0.33
C LYS A 72 -3.61 -0.48 -1.72
N ARG A 73 -3.37 -1.72 -2.16
CA ARG A 73 -2.90 -1.99 -3.53
C ARG A 73 -3.96 -1.61 -4.56
N ARG A 74 -5.23 -1.92 -4.30
CA ARG A 74 -6.35 -1.57 -5.18
C ARG A 74 -6.52 -0.06 -5.30
N LEU A 75 -6.54 0.66 -4.17
CA LEU A 75 -6.59 2.13 -4.15
C LEU A 75 -5.45 2.75 -4.94
N ARG A 76 -4.22 2.25 -4.76
CA ARG A 76 -3.06 2.71 -5.52
C ARG A 76 -3.28 2.56 -7.03
N ARG A 77 -3.71 1.38 -7.49
CA ARG A 77 -3.99 1.13 -8.92
C ARG A 77 -5.10 2.04 -9.45
N THR A 78 -6.18 2.21 -8.69
CA THR A 78 -7.30 3.09 -9.09
C THR A 78 -6.84 4.54 -9.17
N ASN A 79 -6.07 5.02 -8.20
CA ASN A 79 -5.55 6.39 -8.22
C ASN A 79 -4.56 6.61 -9.35
N GLU A 80 -3.66 5.66 -9.62
CA GLU A 80 -2.73 5.72 -10.76
C GLU A 80 -3.48 5.72 -12.10
N ALA A 81 -4.51 4.90 -12.25
CA ALA A 81 -5.34 4.86 -13.45
C ALA A 81 -6.17 6.15 -13.64
N ALA A 82 -6.73 6.70 -12.55
CA ALA A 82 -7.43 7.97 -12.59
C ALA A 82 -6.49 9.12 -12.93
N GLN A 83 -5.30 9.16 -12.32
CA GLN A 83 -4.30 10.20 -12.55
C GLN A 83 -3.77 10.16 -13.99
N SER A 84 -3.46 8.98 -14.53
CA SER A 84 -3.03 8.81 -15.92
C SER A 84 -4.15 9.12 -16.92
N GLY A 85 -5.41 8.81 -16.59
CA GLY A 85 -6.57 9.21 -17.39
C GLY A 85 -6.78 10.73 -17.42
N LEU A 86 -6.64 11.39 -16.26
CA LEU A 86 -6.67 12.86 -16.16
C LEU A 86 -5.54 13.49 -16.96
N ASP A 87 -4.32 12.98 -16.83
CA ASP A 87 -3.14 13.44 -17.56
C ASP A 87 -3.34 13.34 -19.08
N ARG A 88 -3.78 12.17 -19.57
CA ARG A 88 -4.08 11.97 -21.00
C ARG A 88 -5.18 12.90 -21.52
N ARG A 89 -6.27 13.07 -20.75
CA ARG A 89 -7.36 13.98 -21.12
C ARG A 89 -6.91 15.43 -21.15
N TYR A 90 -6.04 15.80 -20.21
CA TYR A 90 -5.45 17.12 -20.11
C TYR A 90 -4.51 17.42 -21.28
N TYR A 91 -3.63 16.50 -21.67
CA TYR A 91 -2.80 16.65 -22.88
C TYR A 91 -3.62 16.82 -24.16
N CYS A 92 -4.71 16.05 -24.34
CA CYS A 92 -5.62 16.27 -25.48
C CYS A 92 -6.32 17.64 -25.45
N TYR A 93 -6.53 18.23 -24.28
CA TYR A 93 -7.07 19.58 -24.15
C TYR A 93 -6.02 20.64 -24.52
N LEU A 94 -4.76 20.44 -24.10
CA LEU A 94 -3.64 21.33 -24.43
C LEU A 94 -3.34 21.37 -25.94
N GLU A 95 -3.35 20.22 -26.63
CA GLU A 95 -3.15 20.17 -28.09
C GLU A 95 -4.21 20.96 -28.86
N ARG A 96 -5.41 21.13 -28.29
CA ARG A 96 -6.51 21.90 -28.89
C ARG A 96 -6.55 23.36 -28.44
N SER A 97 -5.75 23.77 -27.46
CA SER A 97 -5.81 25.10 -26.83
C SER A 97 -4.41 25.65 -26.53
N THR A 98 -3.98 26.63 -27.32
CA THR A 98 -2.69 27.33 -27.15
C THR A 98 -2.56 28.01 -25.80
N LEU A 99 -3.65 28.61 -25.29
CA LEU A 99 -3.68 29.27 -23.97
C LEU A 99 -3.55 28.28 -22.81
N ALA A 100 -4.14 27.08 -22.94
CA ALA A 100 -3.99 26.06 -21.92
C ALA A 100 -2.54 25.56 -21.85
N TYR A 101 -1.87 25.41 -23.00
CA TYR A 101 -0.46 25.01 -23.06
C TYR A 101 0.48 26.06 -22.43
N LEU A 102 0.19 27.35 -22.62
CA LEU A 102 0.91 28.43 -21.96
C LEU A 102 0.69 28.43 -20.44
N ALA A 103 -0.55 28.20 -19.98
CA ALA A 103 -0.87 28.04 -18.57
C ALA A 103 -0.08 26.89 -17.92
N PHE A 104 0.04 25.75 -18.60
CA PHE A 104 0.81 24.59 -18.14
C PHE A 104 2.31 24.86 -18.03
N ARG A 105 2.88 25.56 -19.02
CA ARG A 105 4.28 25.96 -18.97
C ARG A 105 4.52 26.93 -17.81
N HIS A 106 3.56 27.82 -17.55
CA HIS A 106 3.62 28.76 -16.43
C HIS A 106 3.51 28.06 -15.06
N SER A 107 2.71 26.99 -14.95
CA SER A 107 2.56 26.20 -13.72
C SER A 107 3.67 25.15 -13.50
N GLY A 108 4.74 25.17 -14.30
CA GLY A 108 5.88 24.26 -14.14
C GLY A 108 5.54 22.79 -14.44
N GLY A 109 4.54 22.53 -15.27
CA GLY A 109 4.15 21.17 -15.65
C GLY A 109 3.15 20.49 -14.70
N LEU A 110 2.55 21.24 -13.78
CA LEU A 110 1.40 20.77 -12.99
C LEU A 110 0.09 21.15 -13.69
N PRO A 111 -0.95 20.30 -13.61
CA PRO A 111 -2.26 20.67 -14.13
C PRO A 111 -2.75 21.94 -13.42
N PRO A 112 -3.19 22.97 -14.17
CA PRO A 112 -3.58 24.25 -13.64
C PRO A 112 -4.79 24.09 -12.72
N ASN A 113 -4.75 24.80 -11.61
CA ASN A 113 -5.85 24.77 -10.66
C ASN A 113 -7.08 25.52 -11.21
N VAL A 114 -8.21 25.44 -10.50
CA VAL A 114 -9.48 26.05 -10.95
C VAL A 114 -9.35 27.56 -11.17
N ALA A 115 -8.60 28.26 -10.32
CA ALA A 115 -8.41 29.71 -10.43
C ALA A 115 -7.57 30.09 -11.66
N GLU A 116 -6.50 29.35 -11.94
CA GLU A 116 -5.67 29.53 -13.13
C GLU A 116 -6.49 29.25 -14.40
N LEU A 117 -7.28 28.19 -14.43
CA LEU A 117 -8.18 27.89 -15.55
C LEU A 117 -9.17 29.02 -15.80
N THR A 118 -9.77 29.59 -14.75
CA THR A 118 -10.69 30.73 -14.92
C THR A 118 -10.00 31.98 -15.46
N TYR A 119 -8.79 32.27 -15.02
CA TYR A 119 -7.99 33.41 -15.50
C TYR A 119 -7.66 33.30 -16.99
N TRP A 120 -7.11 32.15 -17.41
CA TRP A 120 -6.74 31.92 -18.82
C TRP A 120 -7.96 31.83 -19.74
N ASN A 121 -9.10 31.32 -19.25
CA ASN A 121 -10.35 31.33 -20.00
C ASN A 121 -10.94 32.74 -20.16
N ALA A 122 -10.81 33.60 -19.14
CA ALA A 122 -11.24 34.99 -19.23
C ALA A 122 -10.42 35.77 -20.27
N GLN A 123 -9.11 35.54 -20.35
CA GLN A 123 -8.28 36.14 -21.39
C GLN A 123 -8.71 35.77 -22.82
N LYS A 124 -9.24 34.56 -23.02
CA LYS A 124 -9.77 34.10 -24.32
C LYS A 124 -11.01 34.88 -24.78
N MET A 125 -11.77 35.46 -23.85
CA MET A 125 -12.97 36.24 -24.17
C MET A 125 -12.65 37.70 -24.49
N VAL A 126 -11.42 38.14 -24.25
CA VAL A 126 -10.95 39.53 -24.43
C VAL A 126 -10.14 39.70 -25.72
N ALA A 127 -9.66 38.60 -26.31
CA ALA A 127 -8.93 38.55 -27.59
C ALA A 127 -9.85 38.17 -28.75
#